data_AF-A0A7D8DCU7-F1
#
_entry.id   AF-A0A7D8DCU7-F1
#
_cell.length_a   1.000
_cell.length_b   1.000
_cell.length_c   1.000
_cell.angle_alpha   90.00
_cell.angle_beta   90.00
_cell.angle_gamma   90.00
#
_symmetry.space_group_name_H-M   'P 1'
#
loop_
_entity.id
_entity.type
_entity.pdbx_description
1 polymer ?
#
loop_
_entity_poly.entity_id
_entity_poly.type
_entity_poly.pdbx_seq_one_letter_code
_entity_poly.pdbx_strand_id
1 'polypeptide(L)' 'METYDWNSKLTYLKNTRDLYYNDDYVSFLVNTVWRITKPVHIVDYGCGYWLFRLNINAITSKRIKVYRH' A
#
# COMPACT_ATOMS: atom_id res chain seq x y z
N MET A 1 -17.00 -4.74 25.67
CA MET A 1 -15.92 -4.51 24.68
C MET A 1 -15.68 -3.02 24.64
N GLU A 2 -14.47 -2.56 24.94
CA GLU A 2 -14.11 -1.17 24.68
C GLU A 2 -14.24 -0.88 23.19
N THR A 3 -14.83 0.25 22.83
CA THR A 3 -14.95 0.70 21.45
C THR A 3 -13.57 1.16 20.98
N TYR A 4 -12.83 0.26 20.33
CA TYR A 4 -11.52 0.59 19.74
C TYR A 4 -11.72 1.45 18.48
N ASP A 5 -11.51 2.76 18.60
CA ASP A 5 -11.56 3.67 17.46
C ASP A 5 -10.25 3.66 16.65
N TRP A 6 -10.28 3.03 15.48
CA TRP A 6 -9.16 3.02 14.54
C TRP A 6 -8.83 4.42 14.00
N ASN A 7 -9.78 5.37 13.98
CA ASN A 7 -9.52 6.71 13.47
C ASN A 7 -8.53 7.47 14.35
N SER A 8 -8.56 7.23 15.68
CA SER A 8 -7.58 7.79 16.62
C SER A 8 -6.12 7.40 16.32
N LYS A 9 -5.89 6.34 15.52
CA LYS A 9 -4.54 5.84 15.19
C LYS A 9 -3.99 6.40 13.88
N LEU A 10 -4.69 7.32 13.22
CA LEU A 10 -4.25 7.89 11.93
C LEU A 10 -2.85 8.50 12.01
N THR A 11 -2.56 9.28 13.05
CA THR A 11 -1.26 9.92 13.27
C THR A 11 -0.16 8.89 13.55
N TYR A 12 -0.47 7.84 14.30
CA TYR A 12 0.47 6.74 14.53
C TYR A 12 0.81 6.01 13.23
N LEU A 13 -0.20 5.70 12.41
CA LEU A 13 -0.02 5.02 11.12
C LEU A 13 0.78 5.86 10.13
N LYS A 14 0.56 7.18 10.08
CA LYS A 14 1.36 8.13 9.31
C LYS A 14 2.85 8.03 9.65
N ASN A 15 3.16 8.18 10.93
CA ASN A 15 4.55 8.34 11.39
C ASN A 15 5.36 7.04 11.32
N THR A 16 4.69 5.90 11.31
CA THR A 16 5.36 4.59 11.31
C THR A 16 5.53 4.06 9.89
N ARG A 17 4.53 4.19 9.00
CA ARG A 17 4.52 3.47 7.71
C ARG A 17 5.55 3.92 6.66
N ASP A 18 6.04 5.16 6.71
CA ASP A 18 7.07 5.63 5.77
C ASP A 18 8.40 4.87 5.91
N LEU A 19 8.64 4.23 7.06
CA LEU A 19 9.88 3.49 7.34
C LEU A 19 9.79 1.99 7.04
N TYR A 20 8.62 1.46 6.64
CA TYR A 20 8.41 0.01 6.52
C TYR A 20 8.89 -0.56 5.18
N TYR A 21 8.90 0.26 4.13
CA TYR A 21 9.15 -0.21 2.78
C TYR A 21 10.12 0.72 2.08
N ASN A 22 11.16 0.13 1.50
CA ASN A 22 12.00 0.81 0.54
C ASN A 22 11.38 0.70 -0.86
N ASP A 23 11.48 1.76 -1.66
CA ASP A 23 10.86 1.82 -2.99
C ASP A 23 11.45 0.76 -3.94
N ASP A 24 12.75 0.50 -3.80
CA ASP A 24 13.45 -0.54 -4.57
C ASP A 24 12.95 -1.96 -4.23
N TYR A 25 12.63 -2.23 -2.97
CA TYR A 25 12.15 -3.51 -2.49
C TYR A 25 10.75 -3.78 -3.03
N VAL A 26 9.88 -2.77 -3.01
CA VAL A 26 8.54 -2.89 -3.61
C VAL A 26 8.63 -3.07 -5.13
N SER A 27 9.57 -2.39 -5.80
CA SER A 27 9.82 -2.59 -7.23
C SER A 27 10.31 -4.00 -7.55
N PHE A 28 11.23 -4.53 -6.74
CA PHE A 28 11.71 -5.91 -6.84
C PHE A 28 10.57 -6.92 -6.68
N LEU A 29 9.71 -6.74 -5.67
CA LEU A 29 8.55 -7.60 -5.47
C LEU A 29 7.62 -7.59 -6.68
N VAL A 30 7.26 -6.40 -7.20
CA VAL A 30 6.33 -6.29 -8.33
C VAL A 30 6.90 -6.91 -9.60
N ASN A 31 8.15 -6.58 -9.95
CA ASN A 31 8.70 -6.91 -11.26
C ASN A 31 9.34 -8.30 -11.29
N THR A 32 10.01 -8.71 -10.21
CA THR A 32 10.79 -9.95 -10.18
C THR A 32 10.02 -11.09 -9.53
N VAL A 33 9.36 -10.83 -8.40
CA VAL A 33 8.69 -11.89 -7.62
C VAL A 33 7.28 -12.15 -8.15
N TRP A 34 6.44 -11.12 -8.20
CA TRP A 34 5.04 -11.24 -8.66
C TRP A 34 4.91 -11.17 -10.18
N ARG A 35 5.92 -10.62 -10.86
CA ARG A 35 6.02 -10.54 -12.33
C ARG A 35 4.78 -9.89 -12.96
N ILE A 36 4.29 -8.82 -12.33
CA ILE A 36 3.11 -8.08 -12.81
C ILE A 36 3.52 -7.23 -14.01
N THR A 37 3.36 -7.80 -15.20
CA THR A 37 3.72 -7.16 -16.48
C THR A 37 2.54 -6.48 -17.15
N LYS A 38 1.30 -6.89 -16.84
CA LYS A 38 0.06 -6.32 -17.37
C LYS A 38 -0.71 -5.56 -16.28
N PRO A 39 -1.62 -4.63 -16.66
CA PRO A 39 -2.45 -3.95 -15.68
C PRO A 39 -3.31 -4.91 -14.87
N VAL A 40 -3.36 -4.73 -13.54
CA VAL A 40 -4.14 -5.56 -12.60
C VAL A 40 -4.89 -4.70 -11.58
N HIS A 41 -5.99 -5.25 -11.09
CA HIS A 41 -6.83 -4.66 -10.04
C HIS A 41 -6.56 -5.39 -8.72
N ILE A 42 -6.16 -4.65 -7.68
CA ILE A 42 -5.87 -5.18 -6.35
C ILE A 42 -6.84 -4.55 -5.35
N VAL A 43 -7.35 -5.34 -4.40
CA VAL A 43 -8.14 -4.84 -3.28
C VAL A 43 -7.28 -4.82 -2.03
N ASP A 44 -7.23 -3.68 -1.34
CA ASP A 44 -6.50 -3.51 -0.09
C ASP A 44 -7.49 -3.47 1.09
N TYR A 45 -7.53 -4.56 1.85
CA TYR A 45 -8.39 -4.75 3.04
C TYR A 45 -7.80 -4.13 4.32
N GLY A 46 -6.86 -3.18 4.21
CA GLY A 46 -6.26 -2.50 5.35
C GLY A 46 -5.76 -1.09 5.01
N CYS A 47 -6.34 -0.46 3.98
CA CYS A 47 -5.70 0.68 3.31
C CYS A 47 -5.44 1.88 4.22
N GLY A 48 -6.22 2.06 5.30
CA GLY A 48 -5.97 3.06 6.35
C GLY A 48 -5.56 4.43 5.77
N TYR A 49 -4.33 4.85 6.05
CA TYR A 49 -3.69 6.08 5.58
C TYR A 49 -3.19 6.06 4.11
N TRP A 50 -3.74 5.23 3.22
CA TRP A 50 -3.52 5.30 1.75
C TRP A 50 -2.07 5.20 1.23
N LEU A 51 -1.07 5.04 2.12
CA LEU A 51 0.36 5.10 1.80
C LEU A 51 0.78 4.01 0.80
N PHE A 52 0.32 2.79 1.02
CA PHE A 52 0.62 1.66 0.13
C PHE A 52 0.15 1.93 -1.30
N ARG A 53 -1.03 2.55 -1.46
CA ARG A 53 -1.58 2.91 -2.76
C ARG A 53 -0.76 3.99 -3.46
N LEU A 54 -0.23 4.97 -2.74
CA LEU A 54 0.61 6.02 -3.35
C LEU A 54 1.95 5.45 -3.82
N ASN A 55 2.64 4.70 -2.95
CA ASN A 55 3.94 4.14 -3.28
C ASN A 55 3.84 3.14 -4.44
N ILE A 56 2.87 2.22 -4.40
CA ILE A 56 2.75 1.21 -5.46
C ILE A 56 2.34 1.81 -6.81
N ASN A 57 1.54 2.88 -6.84
CA ASN A 57 1.20 3.55 -8.10
C ASN A 57 2.40 4.27 -8.72
N ALA A 58 3.23 4.92 -7.90
CA ALA A 58 4.45 5.57 -8.34
C ALA A 58 5.44 4.55 -8.92
N ILE A 59 5.62 3.41 -8.25
CA ILE A 59 6.60 2.37 -8.62
C ILE A 59 6.15 1.55 -9.84
N THR A 60 4.85 1.33 -10.02
CA THR A 60 4.35 0.38 -11.03
C THR A 60 3.91 1.01 -12.35
N SER A 61 4.18 2.30 -12.57
CA SER A 61 3.73 3.04 -13.77
C SER A 61 2.23 2.88 -14.02
N LYS A 62 1.41 2.90 -12.96
CA LYS A 62 -0.05 2.71 -13.00
C LYS A 62 -0.52 1.33 -13.49
N ARG A 63 0.36 0.32 -13.56
CA ARG A 63 -0.04 -1.07 -13.85
C ARG A 63 -0.88 -1.66 -12.72
N ILE A 64 -0.69 -1.22 -11.48
CA ILE A 64 -1.47 -1.71 -10.34
C ILE A 64 -2.49 -0.65 -9.94
N LYS A 65 -3.79 -0.98 -10.06
CA LYS A 65 -4.87 -0.16 -9.50
C LYS A 65 -5.33 -0.76 -8.19
N VAL A 66 -5.14 -0.03 -7.09
CA VAL A 66 -5.59 -0.44 -5.75
C VAL A 66 -6.95 0.17 -5.43
N TYR A 67 -7.89 -0.66 -4.99
CA TYR A 67 -9.24 -0.32 -4.57
C TYR A 67 -9.42 -0.55 -3.07
N ARG A 68 -10.28 0.24 -2.45
CA ARG A 68 -10.73 0.07 -1.06
C ARG A 68 -12.02 -0.75 -1.05
N HIS A 69 -12.21 -1.54 0.00
CA HIS A 69 -13.50 -2.10 0.38
C HIS A 69 -14.13 -1.35 1.57
#